data_AF-A0A2E8YXF2-F1
#
_entry.id   AF-A0A2E8YXF2-F1
#
_cell.length_a   1.000
_cell.length_b   1.000
_cell.length_c   1.000
_cell.angle_alpha   90.00
_cell.angle_beta   90.00
_cell.angle_gamma   90.00
#
_symmetry.space_group_name_H-M   'P 1'
#
loop_
_entity.id
_entity.type
_entity.pdbx_description
1 polymer ?
#
loop_
_entity_poly.entity_id
_entity_poly.type
_entity_poly.pdbx_seq_one_letter_code
_entity_poly.pdbx_strand_id
1 'polypeptide(L)'
;MKIINKLLLATTTALAVFTFNSCEESNTVVDEVFDNTTSGAVVRTVRIISDELPIGQSDSNFSVEVEVQTKENGSLVQSLEVYITFNDNTIAEGGTDYSSSEELVSTIPSSEFYTGEFGLPRYTYEITLPEMLSALGVSEANVDGSDTFAIRFVAVMVDGRRFSNGDNSDTSTGSFFRSPFLYSSTVVCPPKAPSPGTWTIEMQDSYGDGWQTNDGNGGDGITITLNDGTVIEVGMCSPYTAAAGTFLGSGDCSPNDGFTGTATFEIPAGTTSADFNFPGDQYGEISFQIITPFGNTVADVGPNAPAGPITIDFCKD
;
A
#
# COMPACT_ATOMS: atom_id res chain seq x y z
N MET A 1 7.40 94.74 14.34
CA MET A 1 8.50 93.76 14.51
C MET A 1 8.56 93.41 15.99
N LYS A 2 8.40 92.19 16.52
CA LYS A 2 8.35 90.80 16.05
C LYS A 2 7.52 90.08 17.13
N ILE A 3 6.35 89.48 16.87
CA ILE A 3 6.18 88.10 16.37
C ILE A 3 7.27 87.18 16.92
N ILE A 4 7.00 86.52 18.04
CA ILE A 4 7.44 85.16 18.44
C ILE A 4 6.87 84.97 19.86
N ASN A 5 5.75 84.25 19.96
CA ASN A 5 5.35 83.48 21.17
C ASN A 5 4.03 82.69 20.98
N LYS A 6 3.45 82.67 19.78
CA LYS A 6 2.27 81.85 19.47
C LYS A 6 2.60 80.46 18.91
N LEU A 7 3.88 80.08 18.81
CA LEU A 7 4.29 78.84 18.12
C LEU A 7 4.48 77.62 19.03
N LEU A 8 4.43 77.74 20.35
CA LEU A 8 4.59 76.58 21.26
C LEU A 8 3.29 75.99 21.80
N LEU A 9 2.14 76.65 21.60
CA LEU A 9 0.84 76.15 22.07
C LEU A 9 -0.03 75.57 20.94
N ALA A 10 0.45 75.64 19.70
CA ALA A 10 -0.25 75.12 18.52
C ALA A 10 0.23 73.70 18.12
N THR A 11 1.32 73.20 18.71
CA THR A 11 1.92 71.89 18.37
C THR A 11 1.49 70.75 19.30
N THR A 12 0.88 71.02 20.45
CA THR A 12 0.33 69.97 21.35
C THR A 12 -1.14 69.64 21.11
N THR A 13 -1.87 70.46 20.33
CA THR A 13 -3.31 70.26 20.08
C THR A 13 -3.59 69.68 18.69
N ALA A 14 -2.58 69.55 17.83
CA ALA A 14 -2.70 68.93 16.50
C ALA A 14 -2.37 67.41 16.50
N LEU A 15 -1.82 66.87 17.59
CA LEU A 15 -1.48 65.44 17.72
C LEU A 15 -2.59 64.62 18.41
N ALA A 16 -3.61 65.26 18.96
CA ALA A 16 -4.70 64.60 19.70
C ALA A 16 -5.99 64.39 18.87
N VAL A 17 -6.01 64.78 17.58
CA VAL A 17 -7.20 64.65 16.71
C VAL A 17 -7.00 63.59 15.61
N PHE A 18 -5.83 62.94 15.54
CA PHE A 18 -5.56 61.86 14.58
C PHE A 18 -5.75 60.44 15.12
N THR A 19 -6.29 60.26 16.34
CA THR A 19 -6.40 58.92 16.98
C THR A 19 -7.82 58.37 17.05
N PHE A 20 -8.78 58.85 16.24
CA PHE A 20 -10.16 58.32 16.26
C PHE A 20 -10.75 57.91 14.90
N ASN A 21 -9.94 57.77 13.83
CA ASN A 21 -10.45 57.31 12.53
C ASN A 21 -9.48 56.37 11.79
N SER A 22 -9.16 55.21 12.37
CA SER A 22 -8.52 54.14 11.58
C SER A 22 -8.87 52.71 12.05
N CYS A 23 -10.07 52.50 12.56
CA CYS A 23 -10.72 51.19 12.49
C CYS A 23 -12.12 51.42 11.95
N GLU A 24 -12.23 51.83 10.68
CA GLU A 24 -13.34 51.28 9.90
C GLU A 24 -13.05 49.79 9.87
N GLU A 25 -13.95 48.97 10.43
CA GLU A 25 -13.99 47.56 10.06
C GLU A 25 -14.18 47.54 8.54
N SER A 26 -13.09 47.36 7.82
CA SER A 26 -13.14 47.25 6.38
C SER A 26 -13.94 45.98 6.12
N ASN A 27 -15.20 46.13 5.77
CA ASN A 27 -16.06 45.02 5.36
C ASN A 27 -15.62 44.61 3.95
N THR A 28 -14.45 43.98 3.86
CA THR A 28 -13.89 43.61 2.56
C THR A 28 -14.68 42.44 2.01
N VAL A 29 -14.68 42.30 0.68
CA VAL A 29 -15.29 41.14 0.01
C VAL A 29 -14.71 39.82 0.56
N VAL A 30 -13.50 39.86 1.11
CA VAL A 30 -12.86 38.72 1.77
C VAL A 30 -13.53 38.39 3.11
N ASP A 31 -13.88 39.39 3.92
CA ASP A 31 -14.58 39.19 5.19
C ASP A 31 -16.02 38.68 4.95
N GLU A 32 -16.71 39.21 3.92
CA GLU A 32 -18.02 38.69 3.49
C GLU A 32 -17.93 37.23 3.00
N VAL A 33 -16.83 36.83 2.36
CA VAL A 33 -16.59 35.44 1.97
C VAL A 33 -16.34 34.57 3.20
N PHE A 34 -15.54 35.00 4.18
CA PHE A 34 -15.31 34.21 5.40
C PHE A 34 -16.57 34.09 6.26
N ASP A 35 -17.36 35.15 6.38
CA ASP A 35 -18.62 35.17 7.16
C ASP A 35 -19.74 34.36 6.49
N ASN A 36 -19.75 34.28 5.16
CA ASN A 36 -20.70 33.45 4.40
C ASN A 36 -20.17 32.04 4.07
N THR A 37 -18.93 31.70 4.44
CA THR A 37 -18.35 30.37 4.22
C THR A 37 -18.45 29.54 5.48
N THR A 38 -19.22 28.46 5.42
CA THR A 38 -19.29 27.51 6.53
C THR A 38 -18.05 26.62 6.51
N SER A 39 -17.17 26.75 7.50
CA SER A 39 -15.99 25.87 7.63
C SER A 39 -16.40 24.43 7.95
N GLY A 40 -15.72 23.47 7.33
CA GLY A 40 -15.88 22.03 7.58
C GLY A 40 -14.82 21.46 8.52
N ALA A 41 -14.62 20.15 8.43
CA ALA A 41 -13.55 19.41 9.10
C ALA A 41 -12.61 18.78 8.09
N VAL A 42 -11.33 18.72 8.43
CA VAL A 42 -10.27 18.04 7.68
C VAL A 42 -9.66 16.98 8.58
N VAL A 43 -9.41 15.77 8.05
CA VAL A 43 -8.79 14.66 8.77
C VAL A 43 -7.48 14.30 8.08
N ARG A 44 -6.41 15.02 8.46
CA ARG A 44 -5.11 14.82 7.82
C ARG A 44 -4.46 13.52 8.29
N THR A 45 -3.82 12.82 7.36
CA THR A 45 -2.88 11.75 7.70
C THR A 45 -1.62 12.37 8.28
N VAL A 46 -1.26 12.02 9.51
CA VAL A 46 0.03 12.38 10.11
C VAL A 46 1.09 11.38 9.66
N ARG A 47 0.78 10.08 9.77
CA ARG A 47 1.59 8.98 9.25
C ARG A 47 0.76 7.71 9.10
N ILE A 48 1.12 6.90 8.12
CA ILE A 48 0.68 5.52 7.99
C ILE A 48 1.66 4.68 8.82
N ILE A 49 1.13 3.83 9.70
CA ILE A 49 1.90 2.95 10.57
C ILE A 49 1.95 1.54 9.97
N SER A 50 0.82 1.08 9.41
CA SER A 50 0.69 -0.17 8.67
C SER A 50 -0.42 -0.05 7.63
N ASP A 51 -0.16 -0.45 6.38
CA ASP A 51 -1.13 -0.47 5.27
C ASP A 51 -1.08 -1.75 4.42
N GLU A 52 -0.31 -2.74 4.84
CA GLU A 52 -0.31 -4.09 4.27
C GLU A 52 -0.93 -5.08 5.26
N LEU A 53 -1.71 -6.03 4.74
CA LEU A 53 -2.41 -7.03 5.54
C LEU A 53 -1.92 -8.44 5.20
N PRO A 54 -0.85 -8.92 5.85
CA PRO A 54 -0.46 -10.32 5.76
C PRO A 54 -1.60 -11.25 6.15
N ILE A 55 -2.10 -12.08 5.23
CA ILE A 55 -3.14 -13.07 5.54
C ILE A 55 -2.58 -14.21 6.40
N GLY A 56 -3.42 -14.84 7.23
CA GLY A 56 -3.01 -15.92 8.12
C GLY A 56 -2.22 -15.48 9.37
N GLN A 57 -2.03 -14.17 9.58
CA GLN A 57 -1.38 -13.61 10.76
C GLN A 57 -2.39 -12.88 11.64
N SER A 58 -2.49 -13.26 12.93
CA SER A 58 -3.48 -12.69 13.84
C SER A 58 -3.23 -11.23 14.23
N ASP A 59 -1.99 -10.77 14.08
CA ASP A 59 -1.53 -9.40 14.38
C ASP A 59 -1.44 -8.51 13.12
N SER A 60 -1.79 -9.06 11.94
CA SER A 60 -1.95 -8.31 10.70
C SER A 60 -2.97 -7.19 10.88
N ASN A 61 -2.58 -5.94 10.60
CA ASN A 61 -3.42 -4.77 10.89
C ASN A 61 -3.20 -3.62 9.91
N PHE A 62 -4.25 -2.81 9.77
CA PHE A 62 -4.16 -1.46 9.25
C PHE A 62 -4.02 -0.50 10.45
N SER A 63 -3.05 0.41 10.39
CA SER A 63 -2.80 1.38 11.45
C SER A 63 -2.40 2.75 10.88
N VAL A 64 -3.05 3.81 11.35
CA VAL A 64 -2.85 5.18 10.86
C VAL A 64 -2.98 6.19 11.99
N GLU A 65 -2.11 7.19 12.01
CA GLU A 65 -2.26 8.37 12.85
C GLU A 65 -2.92 9.48 12.04
N VAL A 66 -4.07 9.95 12.52
CA VAL A 66 -4.82 11.05 11.92
C VAL A 66 -4.86 12.26 12.85
N GLU A 67 -4.95 13.45 12.27
CA GLU A 67 -5.17 14.69 13.01
C GLU A 67 -6.38 15.44 12.45
N VAL A 68 -7.21 15.94 13.34
CA VAL A 68 -8.44 16.67 13.02
C VAL A 68 -8.16 18.17 13.03
N GLN A 69 -8.60 18.85 11.97
CA GLN A 69 -8.53 20.30 11.87
C GLN A 69 -9.91 20.88 11.54
N THR A 70 -10.30 21.91 12.28
CA THR A 70 -11.50 22.72 12.05
C THR A 70 -11.17 24.17 12.35
N LYS A 71 -12.12 25.09 12.08
CA LYS A 71 -11.96 26.53 12.41
C LYS A 71 -11.64 26.80 13.89
N GLU A 72 -12.02 25.90 14.80
CA GLU A 72 -11.73 26.00 16.24
C GLU A 72 -10.75 24.91 16.67
N ASN A 73 -9.72 24.65 15.85
CA ASN A 73 -8.63 23.74 16.16
C ASN A 73 -9.09 22.31 16.53
N GLY A 74 -10.10 21.81 15.82
CA GLY A 74 -10.62 20.44 16.00
C GLY A 74 -11.70 20.29 17.08
N SER A 75 -11.98 21.30 17.91
CA SER A 75 -12.98 21.22 18.98
C SER A 75 -14.42 20.97 18.49
N LEU A 76 -14.70 21.28 17.23
CA LEU A 76 -16.00 21.13 16.59
C LEU A 76 -16.30 19.70 16.14
N VAL A 77 -15.34 18.77 16.23
CA VAL A 77 -15.58 17.35 15.92
C VAL A 77 -16.03 16.63 17.18
N GLN A 78 -17.18 15.98 17.08
CA GLN A 78 -17.76 15.13 18.12
C GLN A 78 -17.12 13.74 18.10
N SER A 79 -16.97 13.13 16.92
CA SER A 79 -16.41 11.80 16.77
C SER A 79 -15.85 11.57 15.36
N LEU A 80 -14.98 10.56 15.26
CA LEU A 80 -14.62 9.93 13.99
C LEU A 80 -15.33 8.59 13.90
N GLU A 81 -16.14 8.40 12.86
CA GLU A 81 -16.65 7.09 12.51
C GLU A 81 -15.72 6.44 11.49
N VAL A 82 -15.53 5.13 11.62
CA VAL A 82 -14.69 4.35 10.69
C VAL A 82 -15.54 3.29 10.04
N TYR A 83 -15.59 3.35 8.72
CA TYR A 83 -16.27 2.41 7.84
C TYR A 83 -15.23 1.57 7.12
N ILE A 84 -15.56 0.31 6.82
CA ILE A 84 -14.72 -0.56 6.01
C ILE A 84 -15.51 -1.24 4.91
N THR A 85 -14.83 -1.56 3.81
CA THR A 85 -15.35 -2.37 2.69
C THR A 85 -14.26 -3.32 2.22
N PHE A 86 -14.60 -4.57 1.94
CA PHE A 86 -13.71 -5.52 1.28
C PHE A 86 -13.98 -5.53 -0.23
N ASN A 87 -12.94 -5.43 -1.04
CA ASN A 87 -12.99 -5.57 -2.50
C ASN A 87 -12.18 -6.80 -2.92
N ASP A 88 -12.88 -7.78 -3.45
CA ASP A 88 -12.31 -8.97 -4.08
C ASP A 88 -11.77 -8.58 -5.47
N ASN A 89 -10.44 -8.54 -5.61
CA ASN A 89 -9.76 -8.23 -6.86
C ASN A 89 -9.23 -9.48 -7.56
N THR A 90 -9.50 -10.66 -7.00
CA THR A 90 -8.94 -11.95 -7.40
C THR A 90 -9.98 -12.87 -8.03
N ILE A 91 -11.07 -12.29 -8.53
CA ILE A 91 -12.17 -12.98 -9.19
C ILE A 91 -11.69 -13.68 -10.48
N ALA A 92 -11.59 -15.00 -10.43
CA ALA A 92 -11.34 -15.82 -11.62
C ALA A 92 -12.49 -15.69 -12.65
N GLU A 93 -12.25 -16.04 -13.91
CA GLU A 93 -13.28 -15.99 -14.95
C GLU A 93 -14.49 -16.87 -14.58
N GLY A 94 -15.66 -16.26 -14.39
CA GLY A 94 -16.87 -16.94 -13.93
C GLY A 94 -16.90 -17.27 -12.43
N GLY A 95 -15.95 -16.74 -11.66
CA GLY A 95 -15.87 -16.84 -10.21
C GLY A 95 -16.96 -16.09 -9.46
N THR A 96 -17.03 -16.31 -8.16
CA THR A 96 -17.91 -15.56 -7.25
C THR A 96 -17.15 -14.33 -6.76
N ASP A 97 -17.80 -13.16 -6.82
CA ASP A 97 -17.31 -11.93 -6.21
C ASP A 97 -17.67 -11.92 -4.72
N TYR A 98 -16.66 -11.90 -3.85
CA TYR A 98 -16.82 -11.86 -2.40
C TYR A 98 -16.75 -10.45 -1.80
N SER A 99 -16.74 -9.40 -2.63
CA SER A 99 -16.76 -8.01 -2.16
C SER A 99 -17.94 -7.75 -1.22
N SER A 100 -17.69 -6.98 -0.16
CA SER A 100 -18.68 -6.70 0.87
C SER A 100 -19.44 -5.39 0.60
N SER A 101 -20.58 -5.21 1.29
CA SER A 101 -21.07 -3.86 1.56
C SER A 101 -20.16 -3.14 2.54
N GLU A 102 -20.25 -1.82 2.55
CA GLU A 102 -19.57 -1.00 3.55
C GLU A 102 -20.25 -1.14 4.92
N GLU A 103 -19.46 -1.34 5.97
CA GLU A 103 -19.94 -1.47 7.35
C GLU A 103 -19.25 -0.48 8.30
N LEU A 104 -20.00 0.02 9.29
CA LEU A 104 -19.46 0.84 10.38
C LEU A 104 -18.81 -0.06 11.43
N VAL A 105 -17.51 0.11 11.68
CA VAL A 105 -16.75 -0.72 12.63
C VAL A 105 -16.32 0.01 13.89
N SER A 106 -16.22 1.33 13.85
CA SER A 106 -15.84 2.11 15.02
C SER A 106 -16.48 3.49 15.05
N THR A 107 -16.73 3.99 16.25
CA THR A 107 -17.13 5.38 16.51
C THR A 107 -16.27 5.89 17.66
N ILE A 108 -15.28 6.71 17.33
CA ILE A 108 -14.24 7.20 18.24
C ILE A 108 -14.67 8.59 18.72
N PRO A 109 -15.11 8.75 19.98
CA PRO A 109 -15.49 10.06 20.51
C PRO A 109 -14.26 10.96 20.66
N SER A 110 -14.44 12.27 20.51
CA SER A 110 -13.32 13.22 20.61
C SER A 110 -12.64 13.27 21.98
N SER A 111 -13.27 12.70 23.02
CA SER A 111 -12.65 12.48 24.34
C SER A 111 -11.49 11.48 24.33
N GLU A 112 -11.38 10.64 23.30
CA GLU A 112 -10.28 9.69 23.13
C GLU A 112 -9.11 10.28 22.33
N PHE A 113 -9.27 11.48 21.79
CA PHE A 113 -8.20 12.14 21.05
C PHE A 113 -7.14 12.69 22.01
N TYR A 114 -5.88 12.65 21.58
CA TYR A 114 -4.77 13.27 22.27
C TYR A 114 -4.32 14.55 21.56
N THR A 115 -3.66 15.45 22.29
CA THR A 115 -3.14 16.69 21.70
C THR A 115 -1.85 16.41 20.93
N GLY A 116 -1.84 16.70 19.62
CA GLY A 116 -0.66 16.63 18.78
C GLY A 116 0.32 17.79 18.99
N GLU A 117 1.47 17.74 18.31
CA GLU A 117 2.57 18.71 18.42
C GLU A 117 2.14 20.17 18.17
N PHE A 118 1.14 20.37 17.31
CA PHE A 118 0.62 21.70 16.94
C PHE A 118 -0.62 22.12 17.75
N GLY A 119 -0.95 21.41 18.84
CA GLY A 119 -2.12 21.70 19.66
C GLY A 119 -3.45 21.20 19.06
N LEU A 120 -3.39 20.40 18.00
CA LEU A 120 -4.55 19.87 17.28
C LEU A 120 -4.87 18.43 17.70
N PRO A 121 -6.15 18.01 17.75
CA PRO A 121 -6.53 16.66 18.18
C PRO A 121 -6.05 15.58 17.22
N ARG A 122 -5.44 14.53 17.76
CA ARG A 122 -4.95 13.36 17.06
C ARG A 122 -5.55 12.08 17.60
N TYR A 123 -5.59 11.08 16.73
CA TYR A 123 -5.95 9.72 17.11
C TYR A 123 -5.13 8.73 16.29
N THR A 124 -4.72 7.64 16.92
CA THR A 124 -4.08 6.51 16.23
C THR A 124 -5.11 5.41 16.13
N TYR A 125 -5.61 5.17 14.92
CA TYR A 125 -6.56 4.11 14.64
C TYR A 125 -5.82 2.85 14.24
N GLU A 126 -6.29 1.72 14.74
CA GLU A 126 -5.80 0.39 14.41
C GLU A 126 -6.99 -0.55 14.28
N ILE A 127 -6.98 -1.41 13.27
CA ILE A 127 -7.92 -2.51 13.12
C ILE A 127 -7.20 -3.71 12.50
N THR A 128 -7.39 -4.88 13.08
CA THR A 128 -6.76 -6.12 12.60
C THR A 128 -7.52 -6.75 11.45
N LEU A 129 -6.84 -7.54 10.60
CA LEU A 129 -7.49 -8.30 9.53
C LEU A 129 -8.62 -9.21 10.05
N PRO A 130 -8.46 -9.98 11.14
CA PRO A 130 -9.56 -10.76 11.71
C PRO A 130 -10.77 -9.93 12.15
N GLU A 131 -10.55 -8.73 12.69
CA GLU A 131 -11.65 -7.81 13.06
C GLU A 131 -12.39 -7.28 11.82
N MET A 132 -11.65 -6.92 10.76
CA MET A 132 -12.24 -6.50 9.50
C MET A 132 -13.10 -7.61 8.86
N LEU A 133 -12.56 -8.82 8.79
CA LEU A 133 -13.28 -10.00 8.27
C LEU A 133 -14.53 -10.30 9.09
N SER A 134 -14.41 -10.29 10.42
CA SER A 134 -15.54 -10.55 11.31
C SER A 134 -16.63 -9.49 11.19
N ALA A 135 -16.27 -8.22 11.00
CA ALA A 135 -17.24 -7.14 10.84
C ALA A 135 -18.00 -7.23 9.51
N LEU A 136 -17.31 -7.59 8.44
CA LEU A 136 -17.89 -7.71 7.10
C LEU A 136 -18.59 -9.06 6.85
N GLY A 137 -18.39 -10.04 7.73
CA GLY A 137 -18.89 -11.40 7.52
C GLY A 137 -18.19 -12.14 6.37
N VAL A 138 -16.96 -11.74 6.05
CA VAL A 138 -16.14 -12.37 5.00
C VAL A 138 -15.31 -13.49 5.62
N SER A 139 -15.33 -14.67 4.99
CA SER A 139 -14.47 -15.79 5.40
C SER A 139 -13.05 -15.54 4.92
N GLU A 140 -12.05 -15.77 5.78
CA GLU A 140 -10.62 -15.68 5.40
C GLU A 140 -10.28 -16.59 4.21
N ALA A 141 -10.96 -17.72 4.06
CA ALA A 141 -10.79 -18.63 2.91
C ALA A 141 -11.26 -18.06 1.56
N ASN A 142 -11.93 -16.90 1.56
CA ASN A 142 -12.37 -16.19 0.36
C ASN A 142 -11.53 -14.91 0.12
N VAL A 143 -10.39 -14.80 0.78
CA VAL A 143 -9.48 -13.67 0.66
C VAL A 143 -8.17 -14.19 0.11
N ASP A 144 -7.70 -13.54 -0.94
CA ASP A 144 -6.46 -13.86 -1.62
C ASP A 144 -5.51 -12.65 -1.64
N GLY A 145 -4.24 -12.91 -1.96
CA GLY A 145 -3.28 -11.84 -2.18
C GLY A 145 -3.75 -10.91 -3.29
N SER A 146 -3.56 -9.60 -3.10
CA SER A 146 -4.04 -8.48 -3.95
C SER A 146 -5.49 -8.02 -3.75
N ASP A 147 -6.29 -8.71 -2.93
CA ASP A 147 -7.56 -8.14 -2.44
C ASP A 147 -7.30 -6.90 -1.58
N THR A 148 -8.31 -6.04 -1.43
CA THR A 148 -8.14 -4.79 -0.68
C THR A 148 -9.24 -4.53 0.32
N PHE A 149 -8.87 -3.94 1.45
CA PHE A 149 -9.79 -3.32 2.40
C PHE A 149 -9.73 -1.81 2.23
N ALA A 150 -10.88 -1.21 1.94
CA ALA A 150 -11.06 0.23 1.95
C ALA A 150 -11.47 0.66 3.37
N ILE A 151 -10.73 1.59 3.98
CA ILE A 151 -11.01 2.12 5.33
C ILE A 151 -11.35 3.59 5.23
N ARG A 152 -12.60 3.95 5.50
CA ARG A 152 -13.13 5.29 5.32
C ARG A 152 -13.48 5.95 6.65
N PHE A 153 -12.90 7.13 6.89
CA PHE A 153 -13.21 7.97 8.04
C PHE A 153 -14.35 8.94 7.71
N VAL A 154 -15.21 9.19 8.69
CA VAL A 154 -16.21 10.27 8.68
C VAL A 154 -16.04 11.12 9.92
N ALA A 155 -15.79 12.41 9.74
CA ALA A 155 -15.81 13.38 10.83
C ALA A 155 -17.24 13.83 11.10
N VAL A 156 -17.76 13.48 12.28
CA VAL A 156 -19.07 13.93 12.77
C VAL A 156 -18.85 15.17 13.62
N MET A 157 -19.48 16.27 13.22
CA MET A 157 -19.40 17.55 13.91
C MET A 157 -20.38 17.63 15.08
N VAL A 158 -20.12 18.50 16.05
CA VAL A 158 -21.04 18.79 17.17
C VAL A 158 -22.40 19.34 16.72
N ASP A 159 -22.48 19.90 15.52
CA ASP A 159 -23.71 20.41 14.90
C ASP A 159 -24.44 19.36 14.02
N GLY A 160 -23.93 18.13 13.98
CA GLY A 160 -24.52 16.99 13.25
C GLY A 160 -24.09 16.88 11.78
N ARG A 161 -23.30 17.82 11.24
CA ARG A 161 -22.73 17.68 9.90
C ARG A 161 -21.70 16.55 9.86
N ARG A 162 -21.55 15.92 8.69
CA ARG A 162 -20.65 14.79 8.45
C ARG A 162 -19.77 15.10 7.25
N PHE A 163 -18.47 14.85 7.38
CA PHE A 163 -17.46 15.08 6.34
C PHE A 163 -16.69 13.79 6.07
N SER A 164 -16.55 13.42 4.80
CA SER A 164 -15.87 12.22 4.30
C SER A 164 -15.03 12.56 3.06
N ASN A 165 -14.47 11.53 2.41
CA ASN A 165 -13.66 11.62 1.19
C ASN A 165 -14.30 12.39 0.03
N GLY A 166 -15.64 12.39 -0.08
CA GLY A 166 -16.38 13.14 -1.10
C GLY A 166 -16.49 14.65 -0.82
N ASP A 167 -16.20 15.09 0.41
CA ASP A 167 -16.36 16.48 0.84
C ASP A 167 -15.07 17.30 0.75
N ASN A 168 -14.03 16.73 0.14
CA ASN A 168 -12.78 17.43 -0.15
C ASN A 168 -13.04 18.49 -1.24
N SER A 169 -13.14 19.77 -0.85
CA SER A 169 -13.31 20.87 -1.80
C SER A 169 -12.00 21.20 -2.52
N ASP A 170 -12.07 21.38 -3.85
CA ASP A 170 -10.95 21.69 -4.77
C ASP A 170 -10.09 22.91 -4.36
N THR A 171 -10.59 23.78 -3.47
CA THR A 171 -9.91 25.00 -3.01
C THR A 171 -8.85 24.78 -1.92
N SER A 172 -8.67 23.56 -1.40
CA SER A 172 -7.57 23.20 -0.49
C SER A 172 -6.27 22.91 -1.28
N THR A 173 -5.86 23.84 -2.14
CA THR A 173 -4.85 23.72 -3.23
C THR A 173 -3.39 23.64 -2.80
N GLY A 174 -3.10 22.97 -1.69
CA GLY A 174 -1.76 22.46 -1.40
C GLY A 174 -1.77 20.94 -1.49
N SER A 175 -0.76 20.34 -2.15
CA SER A 175 -0.46 18.89 -2.03
C SER A 175 -0.40 18.41 -0.57
N PHE A 176 -0.21 19.36 0.35
CA PHE A 176 -0.16 19.22 1.80
C PHE A 176 -1.51 18.94 2.50
N PHE A 177 -2.66 19.24 1.88
CA PHE A 177 -4.00 19.07 2.47
C PHE A 177 -4.78 17.89 1.90
N ARG A 178 -4.10 16.96 1.22
CA ARG A 178 -4.69 15.68 0.83
C ARG A 178 -4.96 14.89 2.12
N SER A 179 -6.14 15.10 2.68
CA SER A 179 -6.74 14.34 3.78
C SER A 179 -7.51 13.20 3.14
N PRO A 180 -6.89 12.05 2.82
CA PRO A 180 -7.67 10.90 2.40
C PRO A 180 -8.43 10.44 3.63
N PHE A 181 -9.69 10.86 3.75
CA PHE A 181 -10.71 10.19 4.55
C PHE A 181 -10.91 8.73 4.11
N LEU A 182 -10.11 8.19 3.18
CA LEU A 182 -10.22 6.87 2.60
C LEU A 182 -8.82 6.30 2.38
N TYR A 183 -8.52 5.20 3.04
CA TYR A 183 -7.31 4.41 2.87
C TYR A 183 -7.64 3.12 2.14
N SER A 184 -6.67 2.56 1.43
CA SER A 184 -6.75 1.24 0.83
C SER A 184 -5.60 0.43 1.38
N SER A 185 -5.91 -0.70 2.02
CA SER A 185 -4.92 -1.61 2.57
C SER A 185 -4.98 -2.93 1.79
N THR A 186 -3.84 -3.37 1.28
CA THR A 186 -3.77 -4.53 0.37
C THR A 186 -3.45 -5.78 1.17
N VAL A 187 -4.16 -6.87 0.87
CA VAL A 187 -3.86 -8.19 1.40
C VAL A 187 -2.61 -8.73 0.72
N VAL A 188 -1.64 -9.12 1.53
CA VAL A 188 -0.38 -9.69 1.06
C VAL A 188 -0.21 -11.11 1.60
N CYS A 189 0.46 -11.94 0.82
CA CYS A 189 0.81 -13.30 1.23
C CYS A 189 2.20 -13.25 1.87
N PRO A 190 2.32 -13.32 3.21
CA PRO A 190 3.64 -13.36 3.82
C PRO A 190 4.37 -14.65 3.40
N PRO A 191 5.71 -14.62 3.30
CA PRO A 191 6.48 -15.85 3.16
C PRO A 191 6.11 -16.83 4.26
N LYS A 192 5.67 -18.03 3.88
CA LYS A 192 5.40 -19.13 4.80
C LYS A 192 6.37 -20.27 4.54
N ALA A 193 6.40 -21.23 5.46
CA ALA A 193 7.08 -22.49 5.23
C ALA A 193 6.48 -23.17 3.99
N PRO A 194 7.28 -23.48 2.96
CA PRO A 194 6.76 -24.05 1.72
C PRO A 194 6.14 -25.43 1.96
N SER A 195 5.08 -25.74 1.22
CA SER A 195 4.43 -27.06 1.31
C SER A 195 5.43 -28.17 0.92
N PRO A 196 5.57 -29.23 1.75
CA PRO A 196 6.51 -30.29 1.45
C PRO A 196 5.98 -31.20 0.33
N GLY A 197 6.89 -31.73 -0.46
CA GLY A 197 6.61 -32.65 -1.56
C GLY A 197 7.22 -32.24 -2.88
N THR A 198 6.70 -32.80 -3.96
CA THR A 198 7.19 -32.60 -5.32
C THR A 198 6.64 -31.30 -5.90
N TRP A 199 7.53 -30.34 -6.13
CA TRP A 199 7.26 -29.13 -6.87
C TRP A 199 7.65 -29.31 -8.33
N THR A 200 6.97 -28.62 -9.23
CA THR A 200 7.20 -28.67 -10.67
C THR A 200 7.55 -27.28 -11.20
N ILE A 201 8.54 -27.20 -12.09
CA ILE A 201 8.78 -26.03 -12.91
C ILE A 201 8.53 -26.41 -14.36
N GLU A 202 7.51 -25.78 -14.95
CA GLU A 202 7.24 -25.85 -16.39
C GLU A 202 7.98 -24.70 -17.06
N MET A 203 8.89 -25.02 -17.97
CA MET A 203 9.82 -24.08 -18.56
C MET A 203 9.57 -23.99 -20.06
N GLN A 204 9.67 -22.79 -20.61
CA GLN A 204 9.55 -22.55 -22.04
C GLN A 204 10.67 -21.65 -22.54
N ASP A 205 10.98 -21.84 -23.82
CA ASP A 205 11.88 -21.04 -24.62
C ASP A 205 11.22 -20.73 -25.97
N SER A 206 11.09 -19.45 -26.29
CA SER A 206 10.38 -19.03 -27.50
C SER A 206 11.19 -19.17 -28.80
N TYR A 207 12.51 -19.30 -28.73
CA TYR A 207 13.40 -19.43 -29.88
C TYR A 207 13.64 -20.90 -30.25
N GLY A 208 13.68 -21.79 -29.26
CA GLY A 208 13.77 -23.23 -29.44
C GLY A 208 15.17 -23.81 -29.33
N ASP A 209 16.08 -23.12 -28.63
CA ASP A 209 17.47 -23.54 -28.46
C ASP A 209 17.87 -23.76 -27.00
N GLY A 210 16.90 -24.00 -26.12
CA GLY A 210 17.16 -24.17 -24.69
C GLY A 210 17.49 -22.83 -24.02
N TRP A 211 17.88 -22.85 -22.74
CA TRP A 211 18.03 -21.59 -22.00
C TRP A 211 19.43 -20.98 -22.09
N GLN A 212 19.45 -19.67 -22.34
CA GLN A 212 20.60 -18.77 -22.21
C GLN A 212 20.29 -17.72 -21.12
N THR A 213 20.72 -17.95 -19.88
CA THR A 213 20.28 -17.13 -18.73
C THR A 213 21.19 -15.94 -18.44
N ASN A 214 22.42 -16.21 -18.01
CA ASN A 214 23.43 -15.20 -17.64
C ASN A 214 24.72 -15.30 -18.47
N ASP A 215 24.80 -16.28 -19.38
CA ASP A 215 25.81 -16.39 -20.42
C ASP A 215 25.11 -16.45 -21.79
N GLY A 216 25.68 -15.82 -22.81
CA GLY A 216 25.10 -15.79 -24.16
C GLY A 216 25.08 -17.15 -24.87
N ASN A 217 25.65 -18.18 -24.26
CA ASN A 217 25.65 -19.55 -24.80
C ASN A 217 25.03 -20.57 -23.84
N GLY A 218 24.44 -20.14 -22.72
CA GLY A 218 23.97 -21.03 -21.66
C GLY A 218 23.89 -20.28 -20.33
N GLY A 219 24.39 -20.87 -19.25
CA GLY A 219 24.48 -20.19 -17.96
C GLY A 219 24.04 -21.03 -16.77
N ASP A 220 23.70 -20.33 -15.69
CA ASP A 220 23.20 -20.92 -14.46
C ASP A 220 21.68 -21.19 -14.56
N GLY A 221 21.19 -22.16 -13.80
CA GLY A 221 19.76 -22.43 -13.65
C GLY A 221 19.09 -21.56 -12.58
N ILE A 222 17.76 -21.66 -12.50
CA ILE A 222 17.01 -21.19 -11.33
C ILE A 222 17.54 -21.91 -10.09
N THR A 223 17.90 -21.14 -9.07
CA THR A 223 18.35 -21.70 -7.80
C THR A 223 17.25 -21.61 -6.75
N ILE A 224 17.00 -22.71 -6.06
CA ILE A 224 16.12 -22.82 -4.89
C ILE A 224 17.00 -23.11 -3.68
N THR A 225 17.11 -22.14 -2.77
CA THR A 225 17.91 -22.27 -1.54
C THR A 225 17.00 -22.53 -0.35
N LEU A 226 17.15 -23.68 0.29
CA LEU A 226 16.36 -24.06 1.47
C LEU A 226 16.96 -23.48 2.75
N ASN A 227 16.17 -23.47 3.82
CA ASN A 227 16.59 -22.94 5.14
C ASN A 227 17.82 -23.64 5.77
N ASP A 228 18.20 -24.82 5.30
CA ASP A 228 19.39 -25.55 5.76
C ASP A 228 20.64 -25.27 4.90
N GLY A 229 20.51 -24.42 3.88
CA GLY A 229 21.58 -24.08 2.93
C GLY A 229 21.70 -25.04 1.74
N THR A 230 20.81 -26.04 1.63
CA THR A 230 20.73 -26.87 0.43
C THR A 230 20.33 -26.00 -0.77
N VAL A 231 21.08 -26.12 -1.87
CA VAL A 231 20.80 -25.45 -3.14
C VAL A 231 20.39 -26.48 -4.16
N ILE A 232 19.22 -26.29 -4.75
CA ILE A 232 18.71 -27.04 -5.88
C ILE A 232 18.79 -26.12 -7.09
N GLU A 233 19.29 -26.63 -8.21
CA GLU A 233 19.41 -25.85 -9.45
C GLU A 233 18.59 -26.52 -10.55
N VAL A 234 17.81 -25.73 -11.29
CA VAL A 234 16.85 -26.19 -12.28
C VAL A 234 16.88 -25.27 -13.51
N GLY A 235 16.88 -25.85 -14.70
CA GLY A 235 16.78 -25.11 -15.95
C GLY A 235 16.85 -26.02 -17.16
N MET A 236 16.44 -25.53 -18.32
CA MET A 236 16.49 -26.27 -19.58
C MET A 236 17.93 -26.36 -20.10
N CYS A 237 18.40 -27.57 -20.40
CA CYS A 237 19.68 -27.78 -21.07
C CYS A 237 19.81 -26.95 -22.36
N SER A 238 20.95 -26.28 -22.50
CA SER A 238 21.36 -25.59 -23.72
C SER A 238 22.23 -26.52 -24.59
N PRO A 239 21.97 -26.61 -25.92
CA PRO A 239 22.72 -27.44 -26.85
C PRO A 239 24.05 -26.79 -27.29
N TYR A 240 24.30 -25.54 -26.92
CA TYR A 240 25.51 -24.82 -27.35
C TYR A 240 26.74 -25.36 -26.63
N THR A 241 27.73 -25.84 -27.39
CA THR A 241 28.98 -26.37 -26.82
C THR A 241 29.76 -25.36 -25.96
N ALA A 242 29.51 -24.07 -26.12
CA ALA A 242 30.10 -23.01 -25.29
C ALA A 242 29.45 -22.90 -23.90
N ALA A 243 28.26 -23.48 -23.70
CA ALA A 243 27.67 -23.68 -22.37
C ALA A 243 28.50 -24.63 -21.50
N ALA A 244 29.43 -25.41 -22.08
CA ALA A 244 30.20 -26.42 -21.36
C ALA A 244 30.95 -25.79 -20.17
N GLY A 245 30.65 -26.28 -18.97
CA GLY A 245 31.17 -25.73 -17.72
C GLY A 245 30.18 -24.85 -16.95
N THR A 246 29.00 -24.58 -17.52
CA THR A 246 27.83 -24.02 -16.84
C THR A 246 26.84 -25.13 -16.47
N PHE A 247 25.86 -24.84 -15.60
CA PHE A 247 24.81 -25.80 -15.28
C PHE A 247 23.96 -26.15 -16.51
N LEU A 248 23.55 -25.17 -17.30
CA LEU A 248 22.68 -25.40 -18.48
C LEU A 248 23.41 -26.11 -19.62
N GLY A 249 24.74 -26.03 -19.68
CA GLY A 249 25.55 -26.85 -20.59
C GLY A 249 26.01 -28.18 -20.04
N SER A 250 25.62 -28.51 -18.80
CA SER A 250 25.97 -29.78 -18.16
C SER A 250 25.06 -30.91 -18.61
N GLY A 251 25.31 -32.13 -18.14
CA GLY A 251 24.36 -33.25 -18.29
C GLY A 251 23.30 -33.30 -17.19
N ASP A 252 23.40 -32.41 -16.18
CA ASP A 252 22.59 -32.42 -14.96
C ASP A 252 21.38 -31.47 -15.05
N CYS A 253 21.31 -30.63 -16.08
CA CYS A 253 20.16 -29.79 -16.42
C CYS A 253 18.95 -30.62 -16.86
N SER A 254 17.81 -29.94 -17.04
CA SER A 254 16.55 -30.58 -17.39
C SER A 254 16.49 -30.91 -18.88
N PRO A 255 16.29 -32.19 -19.26
CA PRO A 255 16.08 -32.59 -20.64
C PRO A 255 14.89 -31.83 -21.24
N ASN A 256 15.06 -31.38 -22.49
CA ASN A 256 14.07 -30.57 -23.19
C ASN A 256 14.15 -30.80 -24.71
N ASP A 257 13.20 -30.25 -25.45
CA ASP A 257 13.15 -30.30 -26.91
C ASP A 257 13.62 -29.00 -27.59
N GLY A 258 14.25 -28.11 -26.82
CA GLY A 258 14.64 -26.77 -27.21
C GLY A 258 13.57 -25.72 -26.90
N PHE A 259 12.29 -26.07 -26.90
CA PHE A 259 11.17 -25.14 -26.70
C PHE A 259 10.51 -25.27 -25.33
N THR A 260 10.45 -26.48 -24.79
CA THR A 260 9.78 -26.77 -23.53
C THR A 260 10.57 -27.78 -22.72
N GLY A 261 10.54 -27.61 -21.40
CA GLY A 261 11.11 -28.56 -20.45
C GLY A 261 10.32 -28.57 -19.16
N THR A 262 10.32 -29.73 -18.50
CA THR A 262 9.68 -29.90 -17.20
C THR A 262 10.70 -30.44 -16.23
N ALA A 263 10.79 -29.82 -15.06
CA ALA A 263 11.62 -30.30 -13.97
C ALA A 263 10.80 -30.45 -12.70
N THR A 264 11.21 -31.38 -11.86
CA THR A 264 10.63 -31.55 -10.53
C THR A 264 11.73 -31.52 -9.49
N PHE A 265 11.41 -30.99 -8.32
CA PHE A 265 12.30 -31.01 -7.16
C PHE A 265 11.49 -31.25 -5.88
N GLU A 266 12.18 -31.74 -4.86
CA GLU A 266 11.54 -32.07 -3.57
C GLU A 266 11.84 -30.98 -2.54
N ILE A 267 10.78 -30.50 -1.90
CA ILE A 267 10.90 -29.74 -0.65
C ILE A 267 10.66 -30.71 0.52
N PRO A 268 11.66 -30.97 1.38
CA PRO A 268 11.51 -31.87 2.52
C PRO A 268 10.49 -31.35 3.56
N ALA A 269 9.82 -32.27 4.24
CA ALA A 269 8.99 -31.96 5.40
C ALA A 269 9.81 -31.26 6.49
N GLY A 270 9.29 -30.15 7.01
CA GLY A 270 9.95 -29.33 8.03
C GLY A 270 10.84 -28.21 7.48
N THR A 271 10.90 -28.03 6.16
CA THR A 271 11.49 -26.84 5.53
C THR A 271 10.76 -25.59 6.00
N THR A 272 11.47 -24.57 6.47
CA THR A 272 10.87 -23.33 7.01
C THR A 272 10.96 -22.15 6.06
N SER A 273 11.84 -22.20 5.06
CA SER A 273 11.95 -21.20 3.99
C SER A 273 12.58 -21.80 2.75
N ALA A 274 12.22 -21.27 1.58
CA ALA A 274 12.84 -21.55 0.29
C ALA A 274 12.93 -20.25 -0.52
N ASP A 275 14.15 -19.87 -0.88
CA ASP A 275 14.43 -18.67 -1.67
C ASP A 275 14.66 -19.05 -3.13
N PHE A 276 13.86 -18.49 -4.03
CA PHE A 276 13.89 -18.76 -5.46
C PHE A 276 14.56 -17.58 -6.18
N ASN A 277 15.55 -17.86 -7.02
CA ASN A 277 16.26 -16.83 -7.78
C ASN A 277 16.45 -17.23 -9.23
N PHE A 278 16.08 -16.32 -10.14
CA PHE A 278 16.27 -16.44 -11.57
C PHE A 278 17.57 -15.73 -11.98
N PRO A 279 18.51 -16.37 -12.69
CA PRO A 279 19.76 -15.72 -13.12
C PRO A 279 19.56 -14.66 -14.22
N GLY A 280 18.39 -14.63 -14.86
CA GLY A 280 18.02 -13.66 -15.88
C GLY A 280 17.67 -14.29 -17.22
N ASP A 281 17.10 -13.47 -18.09
CA ASP A 281 16.74 -13.82 -19.46
C ASP A 281 17.62 -13.01 -20.42
N GLN A 282 18.70 -13.62 -20.91
CA GLN A 282 19.72 -12.90 -21.69
C GLN A 282 19.20 -12.40 -23.03
N TYR A 283 18.21 -13.10 -23.62
CA TYR A 283 17.70 -12.83 -24.96
C TYR A 283 16.21 -12.48 -25.01
N GLY A 284 15.50 -12.50 -23.88
CA GLY A 284 14.09 -12.15 -23.82
C GLY A 284 13.17 -13.29 -24.28
N GLU A 285 13.62 -14.53 -24.13
CA GLU A 285 12.99 -15.74 -24.70
C GLU A 285 12.49 -16.74 -23.65
N ILE A 286 12.85 -16.55 -22.38
CA ILE A 286 12.61 -17.51 -21.30
C ILE A 286 11.31 -17.19 -20.55
N SER A 287 10.42 -18.16 -20.42
CA SER A 287 9.28 -18.10 -19.49
C SER A 287 9.18 -19.38 -18.68
N PHE A 288 8.52 -19.31 -17.52
CA PHE A 288 8.27 -20.48 -16.70
C PHE A 288 7.13 -20.30 -15.70
N GLN A 289 6.54 -21.41 -15.28
CA GLN A 289 5.62 -21.50 -14.16
C GLN A 289 6.19 -22.37 -13.04
N ILE A 290 6.02 -21.95 -11.80
CA ILE A 290 6.31 -22.76 -10.61
C ILE A 290 5.01 -23.26 -10.02
N ILE A 291 4.90 -24.58 -9.87
CA ILE A 291 3.68 -25.28 -9.48
C ILE A 291 3.95 -26.10 -8.22
N THR A 292 3.06 -25.99 -7.24
CA THR A 292 3.20 -26.65 -5.93
C THR A 292 2.80 -28.13 -5.99
N PRO A 293 3.06 -28.92 -4.93
CA PRO A 293 2.64 -30.31 -4.86
C PRO A 293 1.12 -30.51 -4.95
N PHE A 294 0.34 -29.44 -4.76
CA PHE A 294 -1.12 -29.45 -4.89
C PHE A 294 -1.62 -29.07 -6.29
N GLY A 295 -0.71 -28.70 -7.20
CA GLY A 295 -1.03 -28.35 -8.58
C GLY A 295 -1.37 -26.86 -8.80
N ASN A 296 -1.14 -26.01 -7.81
CA ASN A 296 -1.39 -24.57 -7.93
C ASN A 296 -0.15 -23.85 -8.48
N THR A 297 -0.35 -22.93 -9.42
CA THR A 297 0.72 -22.05 -9.91
C THR A 297 0.96 -20.91 -8.93
N VAL A 298 2.17 -20.83 -8.40
CA VAL A 298 2.58 -19.80 -7.41
C VAL A 298 3.56 -18.77 -7.99
N ALA A 299 4.08 -19.00 -9.20
CA ALA A 299 4.77 -18.01 -10.00
C ALA A 299 4.50 -18.28 -11.48
N ASP A 300 4.25 -17.22 -12.26
CA ASP A 300 4.11 -17.26 -13.71
C ASP A 300 4.95 -16.11 -14.28
N VAL A 301 6.15 -16.46 -14.76
CA VAL A 301 7.17 -15.50 -15.18
C VAL A 301 7.25 -15.53 -16.70
N GLY A 302 6.95 -14.40 -17.32
CA GLY A 302 7.03 -14.23 -18.77
C GLY A 302 8.43 -13.83 -19.27
N PRO A 303 8.59 -13.75 -20.61
CA PRO A 303 9.87 -13.39 -21.24
C PRO A 303 10.32 -11.97 -20.88
N ASN A 304 11.62 -11.71 -20.99
CA ASN A 304 12.31 -10.47 -20.59
C ASN A 304 12.33 -10.23 -19.07
N ALA A 305 12.10 -11.28 -18.28
CA ALA A 305 12.22 -11.18 -16.83
C ALA A 305 13.67 -10.85 -16.43
N PRO A 306 13.89 -9.83 -15.57
CA PRO A 306 15.24 -9.50 -15.12
C PRO A 306 15.78 -10.59 -14.19
N ALA A 307 17.11 -10.65 -14.06
CA ALA A 307 17.76 -11.45 -13.04
C ALA A 307 17.33 -11.00 -11.63
N GLY A 308 17.11 -11.95 -10.72
CA GLY A 308 16.83 -11.68 -9.31
C GLY A 308 15.85 -12.65 -8.65
N PRO A 309 15.38 -12.29 -7.45
CA PRO A 309 14.42 -13.09 -6.70
C PRO A 309 13.12 -13.31 -7.47
N ILE A 310 12.59 -14.52 -7.40
CA ILE A 310 11.28 -14.87 -7.93
C ILE A 310 10.25 -14.70 -6.81
N THR A 311 9.25 -13.86 -7.02
CA THR A 311 8.13 -13.72 -6.08
C THR A 311 7.27 -14.99 -6.12
N ILE A 312 7.10 -15.63 -4.97
CA ILE A 312 6.22 -16.79 -4.80
C ILE A 312 4.93 -16.35 -4.12
N ASP A 313 3.81 -16.63 -4.76
CA ASP A 313 2.47 -16.44 -4.22
C ASP A 313 2.16 -17.56 -3.20
N PHE A 314 2.62 -17.37 -1.96
CA PHE A 314 2.41 -18.33 -0.88
C PHE A 314 0.94 -18.51 -0.46
N CYS A 315 0.00 -17.69 -0.95
CA CYS A 315 -1.43 -17.97 -0.76
C CYS A 315 -1.88 -19.19 -1.56
N LYS A 316 -1.23 -19.46 -2.69
CA LYS A 316 -1.53 -20.60 -3.57
C LYS A 316 -0.69 -21.85 -3.26
N ASP A 317 0.26 -21.76 -2.35
CA ASP A 317 1.06 -22.91 -1.89
C ASP A 317 0.35 -23.83 -0.89
#